data_AF-A0A7C6B2I3-F1
#
_entry.id   AF-A0A7C6B2I3-F1
#
_cell.length_a   1.000
_cell.length_b   1.000
_cell.length_c   1.000
_cell.angle_alpha   90.00
_cell.angle_beta   90.00
_cell.angle_gamma   90.00
#
_symmetry.space_group_name_H-M   'P 1'
#
loop_
_entity.id
_entity.type
_entity.pdbx_description
1 polymer ?
#
loop_
_entity_poly.entity_id
_entity_poly.type
_entity_poly.pdbx_seq_one_letter_code
_entity_poly.pdbx_strand_id
1 'polypeptide(L)'
;MSEKRDYYEVLGVSRNASDKEIAEAYRKLALKYHPDRNPGDEEAVSKFKEASEAFEVLSNPEKRAVYDRYGHAGLSGAYQPHEFRDVNEIFDLFSNFFGDDLFGDIFGGFGRGRRPRRGDDIVCELTLDLHEAAQGVTKTITFERHEICAHCRGSGARPGTRPDTCRYCGGRGRVSQTAGFFTVQTTCPACQGRGMTIRDVCPECRGNGAVLQRVTREIRIPAGVDQNTRLRLQGEGELSPEGGPRGDCYCLIHIREHPLFKRDGANLICRIPISYTQAALGATIEVPTLNGPESLTIPPGTQSEQVFVLPNKGMPTRSRHRGNLLVQVYVEVPKKLSAKYERLLRELADLENSEVLPERKSFFAKLKEYLAGRS
;
A
#
# COMPACT_ATOMS: atom_id res chain seq x y z
N MET A 1 -50.70 30.33 14.12
CA MET A 1 -49.53 29.75 14.81
C MET A 1 -49.37 28.37 14.23
N SER A 2 -48.31 28.12 13.47
CA SER A 2 -48.13 26.82 12.81
C SER A 2 -47.93 25.75 13.88
N GLU A 3 -48.88 24.84 13.99
CA GLU A 3 -48.82 23.70 14.92
C GLU A 3 -47.69 22.77 14.44
N LYS A 4 -46.65 22.56 15.26
CA LYS A 4 -45.53 21.68 14.92
C LYS A 4 -46.05 20.25 14.71
N ARG A 5 -45.59 19.57 13.65
CA ARG A 5 -46.00 18.20 13.33
C ARG A 5 -45.57 17.23 14.43
N ASP A 6 -46.33 16.16 14.63
CA ASP A 6 -45.99 15.14 15.62
C ASP A 6 -44.70 14.41 15.19
N TYR A 7 -43.73 14.24 16.10
CA TYR A 7 -42.44 13.62 15.78
C TYR A 7 -42.55 12.16 15.29
N TYR A 8 -43.57 11.41 15.72
CA TYR A 8 -43.82 10.07 15.20
C TYR A 8 -44.34 10.12 13.76
N GLU A 9 -45.14 11.13 13.40
CA GLU A 9 -45.60 11.37 12.02
C GLU A 9 -44.47 11.89 11.12
N VAL A 10 -43.56 12.71 11.66
CA VAL A 10 -42.37 13.19 10.96
C VAL A 10 -41.47 12.01 10.57
N LEU A 11 -41.24 11.09 11.50
CA LEU A 11 -40.46 9.87 11.23
C LEU A 11 -41.28 8.79 10.49
N GLY A 12 -42.60 8.91 10.43
CA GLY A 12 -43.49 7.94 9.77
C GLY A 12 -43.60 6.61 10.51
N VAL A 13 -43.55 6.65 11.84
CA VAL A 13 -43.59 5.48 12.73
C VAL A 13 -44.78 5.56 13.69
N SER A 14 -45.16 4.41 14.26
CA SER A 14 -46.21 4.35 15.30
C SER A 14 -45.70 4.94 16.63
N ARG A 15 -46.59 5.46 17.47
CA ARG A 15 -46.25 5.90 18.83
C ARG A 15 -45.66 4.79 19.71
N ASN A 16 -46.05 3.54 19.43
CA ASN A 16 -45.52 2.35 20.10
C ASN A 16 -44.23 1.80 19.44
N ALA A 17 -43.62 2.53 18.51
CA ALA A 17 -42.43 2.09 17.82
C ALA A 17 -41.26 1.85 18.79
N SER A 18 -40.55 0.76 18.56
CA SER A 18 -39.31 0.45 19.27
C SER A 18 -38.19 1.42 18.87
N ASP A 19 -37.18 1.57 19.73
CA ASP A 19 -36.03 2.45 19.46
C ASP A 19 -35.31 2.07 18.15
N LYS A 20 -35.35 0.79 17.77
CA LYS A 20 -34.81 0.29 16.50
C LYS A 20 -35.62 0.79 15.30
N GLU A 21 -36.95 0.74 15.37
CA GLU A 21 -37.83 1.21 14.30
C GLU A 21 -37.70 2.73 14.10
N ILE A 22 -37.55 3.48 15.20
CA ILE A 22 -37.32 4.93 15.19
C ILE A 22 -35.98 5.25 14.50
N ALA A 23 -34.90 4.52 14.84
CA ALA A 23 -33.59 4.70 14.23
C ALA A 23 -33.56 4.33 12.73
N GLU A 24 -34.25 3.27 12.34
CA GLU A 24 -34.35 2.86 10.93
C GLU A 24 -35.15 3.86 10.09
N ALA A 25 -36.24 4.38 10.64
CA ALA A 25 -37.07 5.37 9.98
C ALA A 25 -36.31 6.69 9.77
N TYR A 26 -35.60 7.16 10.80
CA TYR A 26 -34.73 8.33 10.68
C TYR A 26 -33.65 8.12 9.61
N ARG A 27 -32.97 6.96 9.57
CA ARG A 27 -31.95 6.67 8.55
C ARG A 27 -32.50 6.75 7.12
N LYS A 28 -33.71 6.24 6.89
CA LYS A 28 -34.36 6.31 5.56
C LYS A 28 -34.64 7.75 5.15
N LEU A 29 -35.10 8.59 6.08
CA LEU A 29 -35.37 10.00 5.81
C LEU A 29 -34.07 10.81 5.64
N ALA A 30 -33.05 10.53 6.46
CA ALA A 30 -31.72 11.14 6.37
C ALA A 30 -31.06 10.88 5.01
N LEU A 31 -31.12 9.65 4.50
CA LEU A 31 -30.60 9.31 3.17
C LEU A 31 -31.46 9.88 2.03
N LYS A 32 -32.75 10.10 2.26
CA LYS A 32 -33.67 10.63 1.25
C LYS A 32 -33.51 12.14 1.10
N TYR A 33 -33.35 12.86 2.20
CA TYR A 33 -33.24 14.32 2.26
C TYR A 33 -31.81 14.83 2.42
N HIS A 34 -30.82 13.96 2.18
CA HIS A 34 -29.40 14.32 2.27
C HIS A 34 -29.04 15.47 1.30
N PRO A 35 -28.32 16.51 1.74
CA PRO A 35 -27.85 17.62 0.91
C PRO A 35 -27.12 17.19 -0.36
N ASP A 36 -26.19 16.23 -0.29
CA ASP A 36 -25.47 15.71 -1.47
C ASP A 36 -26.39 15.08 -2.54
N ARG A 37 -27.54 14.53 -2.14
CA ARG A 37 -28.51 13.93 -3.07
C ARG A 37 -29.56 14.93 -3.54
N ASN A 38 -29.72 16.04 -2.82
CA ASN A 38 -30.69 17.10 -3.10
C ASN A 38 -30.01 18.49 -3.03
N PRO A 39 -29.00 18.77 -3.88
CA PRO A 39 -28.24 20.00 -3.81
C PRO A 39 -29.12 21.21 -4.17
N GLY A 40 -29.19 22.20 -3.28
CA GLY A 40 -29.94 23.44 -3.50
C GLY A 40 -31.45 23.34 -3.26
N ASP A 41 -31.96 22.24 -2.72
CA ASP A 41 -33.38 22.08 -2.36
C ASP A 41 -33.63 22.49 -0.89
N GLU A 42 -34.17 23.68 -0.70
CA GLU A 42 -34.50 24.23 0.63
C GLU A 42 -35.59 23.42 1.36
N GLU A 43 -36.50 22.76 0.63
CA GLU A 43 -37.51 21.90 1.26
C GLU A 43 -36.91 20.59 1.80
N ALA A 44 -35.96 20.00 1.08
CA ALA A 44 -35.24 18.82 1.54
C ALA A 44 -34.46 19.12 2.83
N VAL A 45 -33.81 20.29 2.88
CA VAL A 45 -33.11 20.76 4.09
C VAL A 45 -34.07 20.95 5.27
N SER A 46 -35.24 21.55 5.03
CA SER A 46 -36.26 21.73 6.08
C SER A 46 -36.79 20.38 6.61
N LYS A 47 -37.08 19.43 5.72
CA LYS A 47 -37.52 18.07 6.08
C LYS A 47 -36.43 17.28 6.80
N PHE A 48 -35.16 17.51 6.47
CA PHE A 48 -34.01 16.88 7.15
C PHE A 48 -33.80 17.43 8.56
N LYS A 49 -33.97 18.74 8.75
CA LYS A 49 -33.97 19.41 10.06
C LYS A 49 -35.08 18.85 10.96
N GLU A 50 -36.30 18.77 10.43
CA GLU A 50 -37.47 18.27 11.15
C GLU A 50 -37.30 16.79 11.58
N ALA A 51 -36.78 15.95 10.67
CA ALA A 51 -36.51 14.54 10.98
C ALA A 51 -35.41 14.36 12.04
N SER A 52 -34.42 15.26 12.07
CA SER A 52 -33.31 15.19 13.04
C SER A 52 -33.75 15.65 14.42
N GLU A 53 -34.57 16.70 14.51
CA GLU A 53 -35.23 17.13 15.75
C GLU A 53 -36.12 16.01 16.33
N ALA A 54 -36.92 15.36 15.47
CA ALA A 54 -37.77 14.24 15.86
C ALA A 54 -36.95 13.06 16.40
N PHE A 55 -35.85 12.72 15.74
CA PHE A 55 -35.00 11.62 16.17
C PHE A 55 -34.27 11.93 17.48
N GLU A 56 -33.79 13.15 17.70
CA GLU A 56 -33.13 13.54 18.95
C GLU A 56 -34.04 13.37 20.17
N VAL A 57 -35.31 13.72 20.02
CA VAL A 57 -36.32 13.59 21.09
C VAL A 57 -36.71 12.13 21.29
N LEU A 58 -37.02 11.41 20.21
CA LEU A 58 -37.58 10.05 20.30
C LEU A 58 -36.52 8.97 20.57
N SER A 59 -35.24 9.24 20.30
CA SER A 59 -34.15 8.29 20.59
C SER A 59 -33.65 8.34 22.05
N ASN A 60 -33.94 9.42 22.78
CA ASN A 60 -33.60 9.55 24.19
C ASN A 60 -34.80 9.14 25.06
N PRO A 61 -34.69 8.09 25.89
CA PRO A 61 -35.80 7.59 26.70
C PRO A 61 -36.44 8.65 27.62
N GLU A 62 -35.65 9.59 28.15
CA GLU A 62 -36.14 10.65 29.03
C GLU A 62 -36.89 11.72 28.23
N LYS A 63 -36.32 12.19 27.12
CA LYS A 63 -36.97 13.19 26.23
C LYS A 63 -38.25 12.62 25.60
N ARG A 64 -38.22 11.36 25.15
CA ARG A 64 -39.38 10.64 24.63
C ARG A 64 -40.49 10.54 25.67
N ALA A 65 -40.17 10.16 26.91
CA ALA A 65 -41.16 10.06 27.98
C ALA A 65 -41.78 11.41 28.38
N VAL A 66 -41.04 12.52 28.22
CA VAL A 66 -41.57 13.88 28.44
C VAL A 66 -42.47 14.29 27.26
N TYR A 67 -42.03 14.05 26.02
CA TYR A 67 -42.80 14.32 24.81
C TYR A 67 -44.11 13.52 24.76
N ASP A 68 -44.09 12.24 25.12
CA ASP A 68 -45.29 11.38 25.13
C ASP A 68 -46.34 11.85 26.15
N ARG A 69 -45.91 12.51 27.25
CA ARG A 69 -46.79 12.98 28.32
C ARG A 69 -47.35 14.39 28.09
N TYR A 70 -46.55 15.28 27.51
CA TYR A 70 -46.85 16.71 27.45
C TYR A 70 -46.78 17.30 26.03
N GLY A 71 -46.51 16.47 25.02
CA GLY A 71 -46.30 16.91 23.64
C GLY A 71 -45.13 17.89 23.51
N HIS A 72 -45.16 18.69 22.44
CA HIS A 72 -44.16 19.74 22.18
C HIS A 72 -44.03 20.77 23.32
N ALA A 73 -45.09 21.01 24.10
CA ALA A 73 -45.07 21.94 25.22
C ALA A 73 -44.18 21.47 26.40
N GLY A 74 -43.97 20.15 26.52
CA GLY A 74 -43.10 19.56 27.55
C GLY A 74 -41.61 19.71 27.27
N LEU A 75 -41.22 20.04 26.03
CA LEU A 75 -39.84 20.12 25.58
C LEU A 75 -39.28 21.54 25.69
N SER A 76 -39.38 22.12 26.88
CA SER A 76 -38.84 23.45 27.20
C SER A 76 -37.77 23.39 28.29
N GLY A 77 -36.85 24.35 28.30
CA GLY A 77 -35.75 24.39 29.29
C GLY A 77 -34.77 23.23 29.12
N ALA A 78 -34.60 22.40 30.15
CA ALA A 78 -33.60 21.32 30.19
C ALA A 78 -33.82 20.19 29.15
N TYR A 79 -35.02 20.08 28.58
CA TYR A 79 -35.38 19.06 27.58
C TYR A 79 -35.58 19.64 26.18
N GLN A 80 -35.16 20.88 25.96
CA GLN A 80 -35.28 21.53 24.66
C GLN A 80 -34.44 20.79 23.60
N PRO A 81 -35.01 20.44 22.42
CA PRO A 81 -34.25 19.88 21.32
C PRO A 81 -33.22 20.88 20.81
N HIS A 82 -32.13 20.39 20.21
CA HIS A 82 -31.15 21.27 19.60
C HIS A 82 -31.77 22.00 18.40
N GLU A 83 -31.65 23.34 18.39
CA GLU A 83 -32.08 24.16 17.25
C GLU A 83 -30.95 24.17 16.21
N PHE A 84 -31.05 23.31 15.19
CA PHE A 84 -30.02 23.20 14.15
C PHE A 84 -30.03 24.41 13.21
N ARG A 85 -29.05 25.30 13.39
CA ARG A 85 -28.92 26.51 12.58
C ARG A 85 -28.25 26.20 11.25
N ASP A 86 -27.28 25.30 11.26
CA ASP A 86 -26.51 24.87 10.08
C ASP A 86 -26.71 23.37 9.80
N VAL A 87 -26.61 22.97 8.52
CA VAL A 87 -26.63 21.56 8.10
C VAL A 87 -25.40 20.79 8.60
N ASN A 88 -24.28 21.47 8.81
CA ASN A 88 -23.06 20.87 9.34
C ASN A 88 -23.23 20.37 10.80
N GLU A 89 -24.03 21.05 11.62
CA GLU A 89 -24.34 20.61 12.99
C GLU A 89 -25.16 19.30 13.01
N ILE A 90 -26.01 19.12 12.00
CA ILE A 90 -26.81 17.90 11.82
C ILE A 90 -25.92 16.75 11.37
N PHE A 91 -24.92 17.03 10.53
CA PHE A 91 -23.93 16.03 10.12
C PHE A 91 -23.07 15.57 11.28
N ASP A 92 -22.66 16.48 12.16
CA ASP A 92 -21.91 16.11 13.36
C ASP A 92 -22.77 15.28 14.33
N LEU A 93 -24.06 15.60 14.50
CA LEU A 93 -24.97 14.74 15.26
C LEU A 93 -25.15 13.37 14.60
N PHE A 94 -25.34 13.32 13.29
CA PHE A 94 -25.46 12.07 12.54
C PHE A 94 -24.19 11.23 12.63
N SER A 95 -23.01 11.84 12.54
CA SER A 95 -21.72 11.17 12.69
C SER A 95 -21.46 10.72 14.14
N ASN A 96 -21.86 11.50 15.14
CA ASN A 96 -21.72 11.09 16.54
C ASN A 96 -22.72 10.00 16.94
N PHE A 97 -23.88 9.93 16.29
CA PHE A 97 -24.95 8.98 16.62
C PHE A 97 -24.95 7.73 15.71
N PHE A 98 -24.43 7.86 14.49
CA PHE A 98 -24.40 6.80 13.46
C PHE A 98 -23.02 6.59 12.81
N GLY A 99 -21.98 7.30 13.24
CA GLY A 99 -20.65 7.30 12.63
C GLY A 99 -20.00 5.92 12.56
N ASP A 100 -19.63 5.59 11.32
CA ASP A 100 -18.60 4.68 10.77
C ASP A 100 -18.27 3.32 11.43
N ASP A 101 -19.04 2.86 12.42
CA ASP A 101 -18.91 1.53 13.03
C ASP A 101 -20.27 0.83 13.27
N LEU A 102 -21.36 1.38 12.71
CA LEU A 102 -22.75 1.04 13.11
C LEU A 102 -23.60 0.31 12.06
N PHE A 103 -22.97 -0.28 11.03
CA PHE A 103 -23.63 -1.28 10.18
C PHE A 103 -23.41 -2.74 10.64
N GLY A 104 -22.65 -2.97 11.74
CA GLY A 104 -22.34 -4.30 12.26
C GLY A 104 -22.86 -4.64 13.66
N ASP A 105 -23.21 -3.65 14.50
CA ASP A 105 -23.29 -3.88 15.96
C ASP A 105 -24.70 -3.86 16.60
N ILE A 106 -25.77 -3.48 15.88
CA ILE A 106 -27.15 -3.49 16.46
C ILE A 106 -27.89 -4.84 16.29
N PHE A 107 -27.47 -5.69 15.36
CA PHE A 107 -28.03 -7.04 15.17
C PHE A 107 -27.23 -8.15 15.90
N GLY A 108 -26.15 -7.81 16.61
CA GLY A 108 -25.24 -8.77 17.25
C GLY A 108 -25.19 -8.69 18.78
N GLY A 109 -26.34 -8.54 19.43
CA GLY A 109 -26.45 -8.54 20.90
C GLY A 109 -26.31 -9.92 21.53
N PHE A 110 -25.19 -10.61 21.34
CA PHE A 110 -24.71 -11.71 22.19
C PHE A 110 -23.18 -11.79 22.07
N GLY A 111 -22.48 -11.11 22.97
CA GLY A 111 -21.03 -11.21 23.14
C GLY A 111 -20.21 -10.57 22.02
N ARG A 112 -19.69 -9.36 22.26
CA ARG A 112 -18.46 -8.91 21.59
C ARG A 112 -17.30 -9.78 22.10
N GLY A 113 -17.26 -11.02 21.61
CA GLY A 113 -16.02 -11.75 21.47
C GLY A 113 -15.13 -10.90 20.57
N ARG A 114 -13.94 -10.59 21.07
CA ARG A 114 -12.87 -9.94 20.31
C ARG A 114 -12.80 -10.61 18.93
N ARG A 115 -13.13 -9.91 17.85
CA ARG A 115 -12.94 -10.47 16.50
C ARG A 115 -11.47 -10.88 16.43
N PRO A 116 -11.18 -12.15 16.15
CA PRO A 116 -9.82 -12.63 16.13
C PRO A 116 -8.97 -11.75 15.22
N ARG A 117 -7.95 -11.10 15.78
CA ARG A 117 -7.06 -10.23 14.99
C ARG A 117 -6.43 -11.02 13.87
N ARG A 118 -6.23 -10.41 12.70
CA ARG A 118 -5.42 -11.02 11.65
C ARG A 118 -3.98 -11.21 12.14
N GLY A 119 -3.33 -12.29 11.71
CA GLY A 119 -1.90 -12.51 11.96
C GLY A 119 -1.04 -11.46 11.27
N ASP A 120 0.22 -11.36 11.71
CA ASP A 120 1.15 -10.37 11.17
C ASP A 120 1.60 -10.72 9.75
N ASP A 121 1.87 -9.69 8.96
CA ASP A 121 2.39 -9.86 7.61
C ASP A 121 3.89 -10.19 7.67
N ILE A 122 4.36 -11.04 6.75
CA ILE A 122 5.77 -11.38 6.60
C ILE A 122 6.31 -10.82 5.29
N VAL A 123 7.62 -10.66 5.23
CA VAL A 123 8.33 -10.20 4.04
C VAL A 123 9.34 -11.27 3.63
N CYS A 124 9.37 -11.60 2.34
CA CYS A 124 10.43 -12.40 1.76
C CYS A 124 11.06 -11.65 0.59
N GLU A 125 12.32 -11.94 0.30
CA GLU A 125 13.05 -11.31 -0.80
C GLU A 125 13.28 -12.31 -1.93
N LEU A 126 13.12 -11.84 -3.16
CA LEU A 126 13.42 -12.62 -4.35
C LEU A 126 14.28 -11.80 -5.31
N THR A 127 15.46 -12.32 -5.61
CA THR A 127 16.34 -11.73 -6.62
C THR A 127 16.06 -12.35 -7.99
N LEU A 128 15.87 -11.50 -9.00
CA LEU A 128 15.65 -11.86 -10.40
C LEU A 128 16.75 -11.30 -11.28
N ASP A 129 17.06 -12.02 -12.35
CA ASP A 129 17.85 -11.47 -13.44
C ASP A 129 17.01 -10.54 -14.33
N LEU A 130 17.66 -9.58 -15.00
CA LEU A 130 16.98 -8.62 -15.86
C LEU A 130 16.15 -9.32 -16.96
N HIS A 131 16.67 -10.42 -17.51
CA HIS A 131 15.97 -11.23 -18.51
C HIS A 131 14.70 -11.89 -17.95
N GLU A 132 14.76 -12.45 -16.73
CA GLU A 132 13.60 -13.03 -16.04
C GLU A 132 12.54 -11.96 -15.75
N ALA A 133 12.98 -10.78 -15.29
CA ALA A 133 12.10 -9.64 -15.06
C ALA A 133 11.42 -9.17 -16.37
N ALA A 134 12.09 -9.30 -17.52
CA ALA A 134 11.54 -8.89 -18.81
C ALA A 134 10.54 -9.91 -19.39
N GLN A 135 10.76 -11.20 -19.22
CA GLN A 135 9.87 -12.24 -19.77
C GLN A 135 8.73 -12.63 -18.82
N GLY A 136 8.92 -12.39 -17.52
CA GLY A 136 8.09 -13.00 -16.48
C GLY A 136 8.52 -14.44 -16.27
N VAL A 137 8.49 -14.89 -15.01
CA VAL A 137 8.95 -16.24 -14.65
C VAL A 137 8.12 -16.77 -13.50
N THR A 138 7.96 -18.09 -13.46
CA THR A 138 7.42 -18.78 -12.30
C THR A 138 8.60 -19.25 -11.45
N LYS A 139 8.67 -18.81 -10.19
CA LYS A 139 9.73 -19.20 -9.25
C LYS A 139 9.15 -19.77 -7.98
N THR A 140 9.87 -20.73 -7.40
CA THR A 140 9.63 -21.22 -6.05
C THR A 140 10.37 -20.34 -5.06
N ILE A 141 9.63 -19.73 -4.13
CA ILE A 141 10.19 -19.03 -2.99
C ILE A 141 10.07 -19.91 -1.75
N THR A 142 11.02 -19.74 -0.85
CA THR A 142 11.03 -20.42 0.44
C THR A 142 11.15 -19.38 1.53
N PHE A 143 10.22 -19.40 2.48
CA PHE A 143 10.19 -18.49 3.62
C PHE A 143 9.77 -19.25 4.87
N GLU A 144 10.01 -18.64 6.03
CA GLU A 144 9.69 -19.23 7.32
C GLU A 144 8.49 -18.51 7.92
N ARG A 145 7.58 -19.28 8.51
CA ARG A 145 6.40 -18.76 9.22
C ARG A 145 5.98 -19.72 10.32
N HIS A 146 5.17 -19.25 11.25
CA HIS A 146 4.61 -20.14 12.26
C HIS A 146 3.45 -20.97 11.70
N GLU A 147 3.51 -22.26 11.98
CA GLU A 147 2.47 -23.24 11.71
C GLU A 147 1.92 -23.78 13.02
N ILE A 148 0.64 -24.18 13.00
CA ILE A 148 0.00 -24.72 14.21
C ILE A 148 0.76 -25.99 14.56
N CYS A 149 1.24 -26.08 15.82
CA CYS A 149 1.98 -27.24 16.28
C CYS A 149 1.10 -28.49 16.13
N ALA A 150 1.53 -29.42 15.27
CA ALA A 150 0.78 -30.63 14.98
C ALA A 150 0.58 -31.50 16.23
N HIS A 151 1.58 -31.53 17.12
CA HIS A 151 1.54 -32.30 18.35
C HIS A 151 0.46 -31.81 19.32
N CYS A 152 0.47 -30.52 19.70
CA CYS A 152 -0.51 -29.97 20.64
C CYS A 152 -1.77 -29.38 19.98
N ARG A 153 -1.83 -29.35 18.65
CA ARG A 153 -2.91 -28.75 17.83
C ARG A 153 -3.26 -27.32 18.27
N GLY A 154 -2.24 -26.50 18.52
CA GLY A 154 -2.43 -25.10 18.91
C GLY A 154 -2.63 -24.84 20.42
N SER A 155 -2.88 -25.87 21.23
CA SER A 155 -3.17 -25.68 22.66
C SER A 155 -1.97 -25.22 23.51
N GLY A 156 -0.74 -25.44 23.03
CA GLY A 156 0.51 -25.23 23.78
C GLY A 156 0.73 -26.23 24.91
N ALA A 157 -0.26 -27.04 25.27
CA ALA A 157 -0.17 -28.07 26.30
C ALA A 157 0.25 -29.42 25.71
N ARG A 158 0.84 -30.29 26.53
CA ARG A 158 1.16 -31.67 26.14
C ARG A 158 -0.11 -32.39 25.69
N PRO A 159 -0.07 -33.22 24.62
CA PRO A 159 -1.24 -33.98 24.19
C PRO A 159 -1.83 -34.81 25.34
N GLY A 160 -3.16 -34.76 25.48
CA GLY A 160 -3.88 -35.39 26.59
C GLY A 160 -4.05 -34.49 27.83
N THR A 161 -3.30 -33.40 27.93
CA THR A 161 -3.50 -32.36 28.96
C THR A 161 -4.20 -31.14 28.36
N ARG A 162 -4.72 -30.25 29.21
CA ARG A 162 -5.40 -29.02 28.78
C ARG A 162 -4.88 -27.82 29.56
N PRO A 163 -4.85 -26.63 28.93
CA PRO A 163 -4.58 -25.39 29.66
C PRO A 163 -5.66 -25.15 30.72
N ASP A 164 -5.24 -24.77 31.93
CA ASP A 164 -6.15 -24.36 33.00
C ASP A 164 -6.53 -22.89 32.82
N THR A 165 -7.75 -22.52 33.21
CA THR A 165 -8.13 -21.11 33.31
C THR A 165 -7.25 -20.40 34.33
N CYS A 166 -6.68 -19.25 33.97
CA CYS A 166 -5.83 -18.48 34.86
C CYS A 166 -6.62 -18.00 36.08
N ARG A 167 -6.25 -18.48 37.27
CA ARG A 167 -6.93 -18.14 38.53
C ARG A 167 -6.82 -16.66 38.89
N TYR A 168 -5.75 -15.98 38.49
CA TYR A 168 -5.52 -14.57 38.83
C TYR A 168 -6.47 -13.61 38.09
N CYS A 169 -6.76 -13.87 36.81
CA CYS A 169 -7.65 -13.03 36.00
C CYS A 169 -9.01 -13.68 35.68
N GLY A 170 -9.25 -14.90 36.14
CA GLY A 170 -10.47 -15.67 35.85
C GLY A 170 -10.69 -15.90 34.36
N GLY A 171 -9.63 -16.10 33.58
CA GLY A 171 -9.75 -16.29 32.12
C GLY A 171 -9.71 -15.01 31.28
N ARG A 172 -9.78 -13.83 31.90
CA ARG A 172 -9.92 -12.54 31.19
C ARG A 172 -8.63 -12.03 30.53
N GLY A 173 -7.47 -12.59 30.89
CA GLY A 173 -6.16 -12.17 30.39
C GLY A 173 -5.70 -10.78 30.86
N ARG A 174 -6.56 -10.02 31.55
CA ARG A 174 -6.30 -8.67 32.05
C ARG A 174 -6.78 -8.54 33.48
N VAL A 175 -6.16 -7.64 34.22
CA VAL A 175 -6.59 -7.28 35.57
C VAL A 175 -6.87 -5.78 35.62
N SER A 176 -7.93 -5.43 36.33
CA SER A 176 -8.33 -4.05 36.53
C SER A 176 -7.74 -3.59 37.86
N GLN A 177 -6.95 -2.52 37.85
CA GLN A 177 -6.47 -1.86 39.05
C GLN A 177 -7.14 -0.50 39.15
N THR A 178 -7.82 -0.26 40.27
CA THR A 178 -8.46 1.03 40.54
C THR A 178 -7.48 1.89 41.32
N ALA A 179 -7.14 3.07 40.80
CA ALA A 179 -6.28 4.05 41.45
C ALA A 179 -7.06 5.37 41.55
N GLY A 180 -7.62 5.64 42.73
CA GLY A 180 -8.52 6.78 42.95
C GLY A 180 -9.77 6.67 42.07
N PHE A 181 -10.03 7.71 41.27
CA PHE A 181 -11.17 7.77 40.34
C PHE A 181 -10.88 7.18 38.95
N PHE A 182 -9.65 6.70 38.71
CA PHE A 182 -9.28 6.05 37.45
C PHE A 182 -9.24 4.53 37.60
N THR A 183 -9.78 3.84 36.60
CA THR A 183 -9.64 2.39 36.45
C THR A 183 -8.65 2.11 35.32
N VAL A 184 -7.51 1.51 35.66
CA VAL A 184 -6.46 1.16 34.70
C VAL A 184 -6.49 -0.34 34.46
N GLN A 185 -6.68 -0.75 33.21
CA GLN A 185 -6.64 -2.15 32.82
C GLN A 185 -5.23 -2.53 32.36
N THR A 186 -4.60 -3.47 33.05
CA THR A 186 -3.27 -3.99 32.69
C THR A 186 -3.35 -5.45 32.25
N THR A 187 -2.34 -5.92 31.51
CA THR A 187 -2.21 -7.33 31.17
C THR A 187 -1.99 -8.14 32.45
N CYS A 188 -2.66 -9.31 32.55
CA CYS A 188 -2.51 -10.17 33.71
C CYS A 188 -1.04 -10.65 33.81
N PRO A 189 -0.32 -10.40 34.91
CA PRO A 189 1.09 -10.81 35.03
C PRO A 189 1.24 -12.34 35.08
N ALA A 190 0.22 -13.05 35.58
CA ALA A 190 0.27 -14.51 35.74
C ALA A 190 0.08 -15.30 34.43
N CYS A 191 -0.66 -14.76 33.45
CA CYS A 191 -0.88 -15.42 32.16
C CYS A 191 -0.44 -14.58 30.96
N GLN A 192 0.13 -13.39 31.20
CA GLN A 192 0.64 -12.46 30.18
C GLN A 192 -0.38 -12.17 29.06
N GLY A 193 -1.66 -12.05 29.41
CA GLY A 193 -2.71 -11.81 28.42
C GLY A 193 -3.42 -13.06 27.87
N ARG A 194 -2.87 -14.27 28.06
CA ARG A 194 -3.41 -15.50 27.45
C ARG A 194 -4.73 -15.99 28.07
N GLY A 195 -5.05 -15.55 29.29
CA GLY A 195 -6.23 -16.02 30.04
C GLY A 195 -6.14 -17.46 30.56
N MET A 196 -5.15 -18.23 30.11
CA MET A 196 -4.91 -19.62 30.52
C MET A 196 -3.48 -19.82 31.01
N THR A 197 -3.28 -20.84 31.84
CA THR A 197 -1.98 -21.26 32.35
C THR A 197 -1.75 -22.72 31.96
N ILE A 198 -0.59 -23.00 31.36
CA ILE A 198 -0.22 -24.34 30.89
C ILE A 198 0.70 -24.95 31.95
N ARG A 199 0.27 -26.03 32.60
CA ARG A 199 1.12 -26.77 33.56
C ARG A 199 2.08 -27.69 32.82
N ASP A 200 1.53 -28.54 31.96
CA ASP A 200 2.28 -29.47 31.13
C ASP A 200 2.51 -28.85 29.75
N VAL A 201 3.65 -28.18 29.59
CA VAL A 201 4.03 -27.57 28.31
C VAL A 201 4.28 -28.63 27.24
N CYS A 202 3.83 -28.35 26.03
CA CYS A 202 4.13 -29.16 24.85
C CYS A 202 5.65 -29.16 24.59
N PRO A 203 6.29 -30.33 24.41
CA PRO A 203 7.74 -30.40 24.19
C PRO A 203 8.18 -29.80 22.85
N GLU A 204 7.34 -29.87 21.81
CA GLU A 204 7.68 -29.37 20.47
C GLU A 204 7.62 -27.83 20.38
N CYS A 205 6.51 -27.23 20.80
CA CYS A 205 6.30 -25.78 20.69
C CYS A 205 6.64 -25.01 21.97
N ARG A 206 7.04 -25.71 23.04
CA ARG A 206 7.42 -25.15 24.35
C ARG A 206 6.36 -24.20 24.93
N GLY A 207 5.08 -24.52 24.74
CA GLY A 207 3.97 -23.71 25.25
C GLY A 207 3.49 -22.59 24.34
N ASN A 208 4.04 -22.43 23.14
CA ASN A 208 3.63 -21.38 22.20
C ASN A 208 2.42 -21.76 21.33
N GLY A 209 2.13 -23.06 21.18
CA GLY A 209 1.04 -23.54 20.32
C GLY A 209 1.36 -23.55 18.83
N ALA A 210 2.44 -22.87 18.40
CA ALA A 210 2.92 -22.84 17.03
C ALA A 210 4.42 -23.16 16.95
N VAL A 211 4.86 -23.61 15.79
CA VAL A 211 6.26 -23.95 15.48
C VAL A 211 6.67 -23.25 14.19
N LEU A 212 7.90 -22.73 14.15
CA LEU A 212 8.46 -22.13 12.94
C LEU A 212 8.70 -23.24 11.92
N GLN A 213 8.11 -23.10 10.73
CA GLN A 213 8.28 -24.03 9.63
C GLN A 213 8.71 -23.29 8.37
N ARG A 214 9.58 -23.96 7.61
CA ARG A 214 10.00 -23.51 6.30
C ARG A 214 9.00 -23.99 5.26
N VAL A 215 8.38 -23.04 4.56
CA VAL A 215 7.32 -23.27 3.59
C VAL A 215 7.83 -22.86 2.21
N THR A 216 7.58 -23.70 1.22
CA THR A 216 7.88 -23.41 -0.18
C THR A 216 6.57 -23.11 -0.93
N ARG A 217 6.57 -22.04 -1.71
CA ARG A 217 5.45 -21.62 -2.55
C ARG A 217 5.91 -21.24 -3.94
N GLU A 218 5.15 -21.69 -4.93
CA GLU A 218 5.35 -21.29 -6.31
C GLU A 218 4.61 -19.97 -6.56
N ILE A 219 5.33 -18.98 -7.10
CA ILE A 219 4.81 -17.66 -7.41
C ILE A 219 5.02 -17.34 -8.89
N ARG A 220 4.00 -16.74 -9.51
CA ARG A 220 4.07 -16.27 -10.90
C ARG A 220 4.39 -14.79 -10.90
N ILE A 221 5.52 -14.44 -11.50
CA ILE A 221 6.01 -13.07 -11.56
C ILE A 221 5.68 -12.52 -12.95
N PRO A 222 4.89 -11.44 -13.04
CA PRO A 222 4.51 -10.89 -14.32
C PRO A 222 5.73 -10.30 -15.05
N ALA A 223 5.66 -10.27 -16.38
CA ALA A 223 6.65 -9.57 -17.18
C ALA A 223 6.65 -8.07 -16.87
N GLY A 224 7.84 -7.47 -16.80
CA GLY A 224 8.03 -6.03 -16.62
C GLY A 224 8.08 -5.58 -15.16
N VAL A 225 8.18 -6.50 -14.19
CA VAL A 225 8.36 -6.14 -12.77
C VAL A 225 9.58 -5.25 -12.59
N ASP A 226 9.46 -4.26 -11.71
CA ASP A 226 10.52 -3.29 -11.43
C ASP A 226 11.20 -3.55 -10.07
N GLN A 227 12.31 -2.87 -9.81
CA GLN A 227 12.99 -2.86 -8.53
C GLN A 227 12.00 -2.53 -7.40
N ASN A 228 12.07 -3.26 -6.29
CA ASN A 228 11.23 -3.09 -5.10
C ASN A 228 9.72 -3.29 -5.34
N THR A 229 9.33 -3.94 -6.43
CA THR A 229 7.94 -4.37 -6.64
C THR A 229 7.54 -5.35 -5.54
N ARG A 230 6.35 -5.14 -4.94
CA ARG A 230 5.81 -6.01 -3.88
C ARG A 230 4.73 -6.91 -4.44
N LEU A 231 4.94 -8.22 -4.40
CA LEU A 231 3.93 -9.22 -4.75
C LEU A 231 3.28 -9.78 -3.48
N ARG A 232 1.96 -9.70 -3.39
CA ARG A 232 1.20 -10.17 -2.22
C ARG A 232 0.76 -11.62 -2.38
N LEU A 233 1.11 -12.46 -1.41
CA LEU A 233 0.67 -13.84 -1.26
C LEU A 233 -0.32 -13.91 -0.11
N GLN A 234 -1.60 -13.97 -0.47
CA GLN A 234 -2.69 -13.85 0.48
C GLN A 234 -2.75 -15.04 1.45
N GLY A 235 -2.85 -14.77 2.74
CA GLY A 235 -2.92 -15.79 3.80
C GLY A 235 -1.62 -16.56 4.02
N GLU A 236 -0.52 -16.14 3.38
CA GLU A 236 0.77 -16.82 3.49
C GLU A 236 1.65 -16.30 4.65
N GLY A 237 1.18 -15.32 5.43
CA GLY A 237 1.89 -14.72 6.56
C GLY A 237 1.72 -15.46 7.88
N GLU A 238 1.89 -14.74 9.00
CA GLU A 238 1.89 -15.33 10.33
C GLU A 238 0.50 -15.78 10.79
N LEU A 239 0.49 -16.72 11.72
CA LEU A 239 -0.72 -17.13 12.43
C LEU A 239 -1.28 -15.99 13.27
N SER A 240 -2.60 -15.91 13.33
CA SER A 240 -3.26 -15.06 14.31
C SER A 240 -3.05 -15.58 15.73
N PRO A 241 -2.63 -14.73 16.68
CA PRO A 241 -2.58 -15.09 18.10
C PRO A 241 -3.95 -15.45 18.71
N GLU A 242 -5.05 -15.03 18.08
CA GLU A 242 -6.42 -15.15 18.60
C GLU A 242 -7.30 -16.10 17.78
N GLY A 243 -6.69 -16.88 16.87
CA GLY A 243 -7.40 -17.84 16.02
C GLY A 243 -8.10 -17.19 14.81
N GLY A 244 -7.67 -15.99 14.43
CA GLY A 244 -8.12 -15.27 13.24
C GLY A 244 -7.40 -15.69 11.95
N PRO A 245 -7.72 -15.04 10.83
CA PRO A 245 -7.05 -15.31 9.56
C PRO A 245 -5.56 -14.98 9.66
N ARG A 246 -4.76 -15.64 8.83
CA ARG A 246 -3.32 -15.36 8.71
C ARG A 246 -3.07 -13.96 8.14
N GLY A 247 -1.87 -13.46 8.41
CA GLY A 247 -1.29 -12.37 7.63
C GLY A 247 -1.00 -12.79 6.19
N ASP A 248 -0.45 -11.88 5.41
CA ASP A 248 -0.01 -12.10 4.03
C ASP A 248 1.52 -12.15 4.00
N CYS A 249 2.06 -12.77 2.96
CA CYS A 249 3.48 -12.70 2.66
C CYS A 249 3.70 -11.71 1.50
N TYR A 250 4.54 -10.71 1.72
CA TYR A 250 4.95 -9.75 0.70
C TYR A 250 6.32 -10.15 0.16
N CYS A 251 6.34 -10.58 -1.10
CA CYS A 251 7.57 -10.86 -1.81
C CYS A 251 8.12 -9.58 -2.43
N LEU A 252 9.25 -9.10 -1.91
CA LEU A 252 10.00 -7.96 -2.44
C LEU A 252 10.92 -8.45 -3.57
N ILE A 253 10.72 -7.89 -4.75
CA ILE A 253 11.52 -8.22 -5.93
C ILE A 253 12.73 -7.29 -6.01
N HIS A 254 13.92 -7.90 -6.10
CA HIS A 254 15.18 -7.24 -6.39
C HIS A 254 15.68 -7.68 -7.76
N ILE A 255 16.11 -6.74 -8.60
CA ILE A 255 16.69 -7.06 -9.90
C ILE A 255 18.21 -6.98 -9.75
N ARG A 256 18.90 -8.06 -10.12
CA ARG A 256 20.37 -8.11 -10.14
C ARG A 256 20.88 -7.11 -11.17
N GLU A 257 21.93 -6.38 -10.81
CA GLU A 257 22.63 -5.50 -11.74
C GLU A 257 23.18 -6.30 -12.91
N HIS A 258 22.88 -5.85 -14.13
CA HIS A 258 23.31 -6.53 -15.35
C HIS A 258 24.60 -5.89 -15.87
N PRO A 259 25.62 -6.67 -16.30
CA PRO A 259 26.92 -6.12 -16.71
C PRO A 259 26.84 -5.22 -17.96
N LEU A 260 25.90 -5.50 -18.87
CA LEU A 260 25.77 -4.77 -20.14
C LEU A 260 24.61 -3.77 -20.17
N PHE A 261 23.64 -3.90 -19.26
CA PHE A 261 22.38 -3.16 -19.35
C PHE A 261 22.11 -2.45 -18.04
N LYS A 262 21.82 -1.15 -18.14
CA LYS A 262 21.27 -0.37 -17.04
C LYS A 262 19.81 -0.10 -17.33
N ARG A 263 18.91 -0.48 -16.42
CA ARG A 263 17.48 -0.19 -16.55
C ARG A 263 17.20 1.25 -16.15
N ASP A 264 16.44 1.94 -16.99
CA ASP A 264 15.90 3.28 -16.72
C ASP A 264 14.39 3.28 -17.03
N GLY A 265 13.59 2.98 -15.99
CA GLY A 265 12.15 2.76 -16.14
C GLY A 265 11.82 1.61 -17.10
N ALA A 266 11.18 1.94 -18.22
CA ALA A 266 10.88 0.99 -19.30
C ALA A 266 12.04 0.83 -20.30
N ASN A 267 12.98 1.77 -20.33
CA ASN A 267 14.09 1.76 -21.26
C ASN A 267 15.28 0.99 -20.67
N LEU A 268 16.14 0.51 -21.57
CA LEU A 268 17.44 -0.06 -21.22
C LEU A 268 18.53 0.80 -21.82
N ILE A 269 19.63 0.96 -21.11
CA ILE A 269 20.81 1.67 -21.57
C ILE A 269 21.93 0.63 -21.72
N CYS A 270 22.51 0.55 -22.92
CA CYS A 270 23.69 -0.26 -23.19
C CYS A 270 24.80 0.65 -23.70
N ARG A 271 25.99 0.52 -23.10
CA ARG A 271 27.17 1.30 -23.51
C ARG A 271 28.09 0.42 -24.34
N ILE A 272 28.39 0.83 -25.57
CA ILE A 272 29.17 0.04 -26.51
C ILE A 272 30.44 0.80 -26.92
N PRO A 273 31.62 0.19 -26.76
CA PRO A 273 32.86 0.74 -27.29
C PRO A 273 32.89 0.63 -28.81
N ILE A 274 33.26 1.72 -29.48
CA ILE A 274 33.54 1.75 -30.93
C ILE A 274 34.94 2.32 -31.17
N SER A 275 35.57 1.93 -32.27
CA SER A 275 36.85 2.51 -32.66
C SER A 275 36.67 3.90 -33.30
N TYR A 276 37.71 4.72 -33.27
CA TYR A 276 37.71 6.02 -33.97
C TYR A 276 37.35 5.89 -35.45
N THR A 277 37.87 4.86 -36.13
CA THR A 277 37.58 4.62 -37.55
C THR A 277 36.11 4.29 -37.78
N GLN A 278 35.47 3.52 -36.89
CA GLN A 278 34.03 3.22 -36.97
C GLN A 278 33.19 4.47 -36.76
N ALA A 279 33.58 5.34 -35.82
CA ALA A 279 32.89 6.61 -35.57
C ALA A 279 33.02 7.58 -36.77
N ALA A 280 34.22 7.69 -37.34
CA ALA A 280 34.52 8.61 -38.44
C ALA A 280 33.93 8.15 -39.78
N LEU A 281 34.11 6.87 -40.13
CA LEU A 281 33.74 6.32 -41.44
C LEU A 281 32.33 5.70 -41.47
N GLY A 282 31.72 5.50 -40.32
CA GLY A 282 30.51 4.70 -40.16
C GLY A 282 30.82 3.20 -40.11
N ALA A 283 29.94 2.43 -39.48
CA ALA A 283 30.09 0.99 -39.33
C ALA A 283 28.75 0.34 -39.01
N THR A 284 28.61 -0.95 -39.29
CA THR A 284 27.52 -1.77 -38.75
C THR A 284 28.07 -2.59 -37.60
N ILE A 285 27.49 -2.44 -36.41
CA ILE A 285 27.87 -3.18 -35.20
C ILE A 285 26.73 -4.08 -34.73
N GLU A 286 27.05 -5.16 -34.04
CA GLU A 286 26.06 -6.00 -33.36
C GLU A 286 25.83 -5.52 -31.93
N VAL A 287 24.58 -5.23 -31.60
CA VAL A 287 24.14 -4.74 -30.29
C VAL A 287 23.45 -5.89 -29.55
N PRO A 288 23.87 -6.23 -28.32
CA PRO A 288 23.15 -7.20 -27.52
C PRO A 288 21.78 -6.63 -27.13
N THR A 289 20.72 -7.42 -27.28
CA THR A 289 19.39 -7.13 -26.72
C THR A 289 18.95 -8.26 -25.79
N LEU A 290 17.84 -8.08 -25.07
CA LEU A 290 17.28 -9.14 -24.22
C LEU A 290 16.77 -10.36 -25.02
N ASN A 291 16.50 -10.22 -26.31
CA ASN A 291 15.94 -11.28 -27.15
C ASN A 291 16.95 -11.82 -28.19
N GLY A 292 18.23 -11.46 -28.08
CA GLY A 292 19.29 -11.78 -29.04
C GLY A 292 19.99 -10.54 -29.61
N PRO A 293 21.09 -10.72 -30.36
CA PRO A 293 21.80 -9.61 -30.98
C PRO A 293 20.99 -8.97 -32.13
N GLU A 294 21.18 -7.67 -32.34
CA GLU A 294 20.57 -6.90 -33.43
C GLU A 294 21.59 -5.97 -34.08
N SER A 295 21.52 -5.78 -35.39
CA SER A 295 22.45 -4.91 -36.10
C SER A 295 22.07 -3.44 -35.94
N LEU A 296 23.05 -2.60 -35.64
CA LEU A 296 22.93 -1.15 -35.58
C LEU A 296 23.91 -0.50 -36.57
N THR A 297 23.37 0.31 -37.47
CA THR A 297 24.17 1.11 -38.41
C THR A 297 24.55 2.44 -37.78
N ILE A 298 25.84 2.65 -37.60
CA ILE A 298 26.45 3.89 -37.12
C ILE A 298 26.77 4.77 -38.34
N PRO A 299 26.21 5.98 -38.43
CA PRO A 299 26.53 6.90 -39.51
C PRO A 299 27.96 7.48 -39.37
N PRO A 300 28.59 7.88 -40.48
CA PRO A 300 29.86 8.61 -40.44
C PRO A 300 29.76 9.90 -39.61
N GLY A 301 30.85 10.26 -38.93
CA GLY A 301 30.90 11.46 -38.09
C GLY A 301 30.17 11.34 -36.73
N THR A 302 29.90 10.12 -36.27
CA THR A 302 29.26 9.87 -34.97
C THR A 302 30.13 10.37 -33.83
N GLN A 303 29.56 11.12 -32.90
CA GLN A 303 30.26 11.66 -31.74
C GLN A 303 30.28 10.66 -30.58
N SER A 304 31.27 10.77 -29.70
CA SER A 304 31.30 9.98 -28.47
C SER A 304 30.12 10.34 -27.56
N GLU A 305 29.61 9.36 -26.83
CA GLU A 305 28.42 9.44 -25.96
C GLU A 305 27.10 9.69 -26.72
N GLN A 306 27.11 9.70 -28.06
CA GLN A 306 25.90 9.78 -28.87
C GLN A 306 25.01 8.54 -28.64
N VAL A 307 23.69 8.78 -28.57
CA VAL A 307 22.70 7.74 -28.26
C VAL A 307 21.90 7.38 -29.51
N PHE A 308 21.87 6.09 -29.82
CA PHE A 308 21.00 5.51 -30.84
C PHE A 308 19.84 4.77 -30.17
N VAL A 309 18.64 4.89 -30.73
CA VAL A 309 17.43 4.30 -30.16
C VAL A 309 17.01 3.09 -30.98
N LEU A 310 16.99 1.92 -30.37
CA LEU A 310 16.37 0.72 -30.92
C LEU A 310 14.95 0.57 -30.34
N PRO A 311 13.90 0.81 -31.15
CA PRO A 311 12.53 0.86 -30.66
C PRO A 311 12.02 -0.52 -30.22
N ASN A 312 11.22 -0.56 -29.14
CA ASN A 312 10.60 -1.78 -28.60
C ASN A 312 11.57 -2.86 -28.09
N LYS A 313 12.86 -2.53 -27.86
CA LYS A 313 13.89 -3.46 -27.36
C LYS A 313 14.22 -3.30 -25.87
N GLY A 314 13.43 -2.51 -25.14
CA GLY A 314 13.52 -2.34 -23.69
C GLY A 314 12.63 -3.29 -22.90
N MET A 315 12.28 -2.88 -21.67
CA MET A 315 11.43 -3.64 -20.75
C MET A 315 9.94 -3.51 -21.14
N PRO A 316 9.13 -4.58 -20.95
CA PRO A 316 7.70 -4.47 -21.10
C PRO A 316 7.09 -3.67 -19.96
N THR A 317 6.00 -2.97 -20.27
CA THR A 317 5.22 -2.17 -19.32
C THR A 317 3.84 -2.80 -19.10
N ARG A 318 3.12 -2.33 -18.08
CA ARG A 318 1.76 -2.78 -17.77
C ARG A 318 0.76 -2.56 -18.93
N SER A 319 0.98 -1.54 -19.77
CA SER A 319 0.11 -1.21 -20.91
C SER A 319 0.41 -2.01 -22.18
N ARG A 320 1.13 -3.15 -22.07
CA ARG A 320 1.61 -3.98 -23.19
C ARG A 320 2.61 -3.29 -24.13
N HIS A 321 2.94 -2.03 -23.91
CA HIS A 321 4.01 -1.35 -24.63
C HIS A 321 5.38 -1.81 -24.12
N ARG A 322 6.38 -1.85 -25.01
CA ARG A 322 7.78 -2.11 -24.64
C ARG A 322 8.56 -0.81 -24.77
N GLY A 323 9.40 -0.51 -23.77
CA GLY A 323 10.35 0.59 -23.88
C GLY A 323 11.41 0.33 -24.94
N ASN A 324 12.38 1.24 -25.03
CA ASN A 324 13.43 1.23 -26.04
C ASN A 324 14.77 0.80 -25.44
N LEU A 325 15.67 0.34 -26.32
CA LEU A 325 17.08 0.18 -25.97
C LEU A 325 17.85 1.40 -26.47
N LEU A 326 18.43 2.14 -25.53
CA LEU A 326 19.28 3.30 -25.74
C LEU A 326 20.73 2.81 -25.82
N VAL A 327 21.27 2.79 -27.02
CA VAL A 327 22.65 2.38 -27.30
C VAL A 327 23.52 3.62 -27.28
N GLN A 328 24.28 3.79 -26.21
CA GLN A 328 25.23 4.87 -26.07
C GLN A 328 26.61 4.39 -26.54
N VAL A 329 27.13 4.99 -27.60
CA VAL A 329 28.46 4.64 -28.11
C VAL A 329 29.54 5.48 -27.45
N TYR A 330 30.72 4.92 -27.22
CA TYR A 330 31.88 5.69 -26.78
C TYR A 330 33.13 5.25 -27.52
N VAL A 331 34.03 6.18 -27.82
CA VAL A 331 35.27 5.86 -28.53
C VAL A 331 36.26 5.22 -27.57
N GLU A 332 36.66 3.97 -27.84
CA GLU A 332 37.72 3.30 -27.09
C GLU A 332 39.08 3.59 -27.71
N VAL A 333 40.01 4.08 -26.88
CA VAL A 333 41.39 4.37 -27.29
C VAL A 333 42.30 3.21 -26.88
N PRO A 334 42.96 2.51 -27.82
CA PRO A 334 43.82 1.38 -27.52
C PRO A 334 45.06 1.81 -26.72
N LYS A 335 45.39 1.06 -25.65
CA LYS A 335 46.56 1.33 -24.79
C LYS A 335 47.91 0.93 -25.42
N LYS A 336 47.90 0.04 -26.42
CA LYS A 336 49.09 -0.46 -27.10
C LYS A 336 48.90 -0.35 -28.60
N LEU A 337 49.91 0.19 -29.28
CA LEU A 337 49.88 0.40 -30.72
C LEU A 337 50.97 -0.43 -31.39
N SER A 338 50.68 -0.97 -32.57
CA SER A 338 51.71 -1.54 -33.44
C SER A 338 52.44 -0.41 -34.16
N ALA A 339 53.69 -0.64 -34.58
CA ALA A 339 54.49 0.36 -35.30
C ALA A 339 53.77 0.91 -36.56
N LYS A 340 53.03 0.04 -37.27
CA LYS A 340 52.21 0.45 -38.42
C LYS A 340 51.05 1.37 -38.01
N TYR A 341 50.36 1.05 -36.93
CA TYR A 341 49.22 1.84 -36.44
C TYR A 341 49.67 3.20 -35.90
N GLU A 342 50.78 3.24 -35.16
CA GLU A 342 51.37 4.49 -34.67
C GLU A 342 51.76 5.42 -35.83
N ARG A 343 52.41 4.87 -36.88
CA ARG A 343 52.76 5.65 -38.07
C ARG A 343 51.52 6.27 -38.72
N LEU A 344 50.44 5.51 -38.90
CA LEU A 344 49.19 6.00 -39.50
C LEU A 344 48.53 7.07 -38.65
N LEU A 345 48.55 6.94 -37.32
CA LEU A 345 48.02 7.97 -36.42
C LEU A 345 48.85 9.26 -36.46
N ARG A 346 50.17 9.19 -36.65
CA ARG A 346 51.00 10.38 -36.86
C ARG A 346 50.67 11.09 -38.17
N GLU A 347 50.54 10.33 -39.27
CA GLU A 347 50.12 10.86 -40.56
C GLU A 347 48.74 11.54 -40.47
N LEU A 348 47.78 10.92 -39.74
CA LEU A 348 46.48 11.51 -39.45
C LEU A 348 46.59 12.79 -38.61
N ALA A 349 47.42 12.79 -37.56
CA ALA A 349 47.59 13.95 -36.69
C ALA A 349 48.15 15.18 -37.43
N ASP A 350 49.03 14.97 -38.42
CA ASP A 350 49.54 16.05 -39.26
C ASP A 350 48.43 16.66 -40.14
N LEU A 351 47.52 15.82 -40.66
CA LEU A 351 46.33 16.26 -41.40
C LEU A 351 45.34 16.99 -40.50
N GLU A 352 45.04 16.49 -39.30
CA GLU A 352 44.13 17.14 -38.34
C GLU A 352 44.67 18.49 -37.82
N ASN A 353 46.00 18.65 -37.72
CA ASN A 353 46.62 19.93 -37.38
C ASN A 353 46.51 20.95 -38.53
N SER A 354 46.41 20.48 -39.78
CA SER A 354 46.23 21.34 -40.95
C SER A 354 44.76 21.55 -41.33
N GLU A 355 43.84 20.66 -40.94
CA GLU A 355 42.39 20.73 -41.25
C GLU A 355 41.44 20.83 -40.03
N VAL A 356 40.68 21.94 -40.00
CA VAL A 356 39.19 22.02 -39.80
C VAL A 356 38.49 21.21 -38.69
N LEU A 357 38.75 21.48 -37.41
CA LEU A 357 37.78 21.17 -36.33
C LEU A 357 37.14 22.45 -35.74
N PRO A 358 35.87 22.76 -36.07
CA PRO A 358 35.22 24.03 -35.71
C PRO A 358 35.03 24.21 -34.19
N GLU A 359 34.71 23.16 -33.44
CA GLU A 359 34.57 23.25 -31.98
C GLU A 359 35.90 23.53 -31.28
N ARG A 360 36.99 22.89 -31.72
CA ARG A 360 38.33 23.14 -31.17
C ARG A 360 38.75 24.60 -31.39
N LYS A 361 38.53 25.14 -32.59
CA LYS A 361 38.78 26.57 -32.87
C LYS A 361 37.92 27.49 -31.99
N SER A 362 36.62 27.20 -31.86
CA SER A 362 35.68 27.98 -31.02
C SER A 362 36.07 27.97 -29.54
N PHE A 363 36.47 26.81 -29.01
CA PHE A 363 36.94 26.68 -27.63
C PHE A 363 38.18 27.52 -27.36
N PHE A 364 39.22 27.42 -28.21
CA PHE A 364 40.46 28.19 -28.03
C PHE A 364 40.25 29.70 -28.22
N ALA A 365 39.33 30.12 -29.10
CA ALA A 365 38.93 31.51 -29.24
C ALA A 365 38.29 32.05 -27.94
N LYS A 366 37.31 31.33 -27.39
CA LYS A 366 36.66 31.67 -26.10
C LYS A 366 37.65 31.70 -24.93
N LEU A 367 38.59 30.77 -24.90
CA LEU A 367 39.64 30.73 -23.87
C LEU A 367 40.55 31.97 -23.96
N LYS A 368 40.92 32.38 -25.18
CA LYS A 368 41.75 33.57 -25.40
C LYS A 368 41.02 34.85 -24.98
N GLU A 369 39.73 34.97 -25.29
CA GLU A 369 38.89 36.09 -24.82
C GLU A 369 38.77 36.13 -23.29
N TYR A 370 38.55 34.97 -22.65
CA TYR A 370 38.50 34.87 -21.18
C TYR A 370 39.81 35.31 -20.51
N LEU A 371 40.96 34.91 -21.07
CA LEU A 371 42.27 35.30 -20.54
C LEU A 371 42.60 36.77 -20.80
N ALA A 372 42.17 37.33 -21.94
CA ALA A 372 42.37 38.74 -22.28
C ALA A 372 41.47 39.71 -21.48
N GLY A 373 40.32 39.24 -20.97
CA GLY A 373 39.44 40.03 -20.11
C GLY A 373 39.86 40.11 -18.63
N ARG A 374 40.99 39.50 -18.26
CA ARG A 374 41.53 39.44 -16.89
C ARG A 374 42.83 40.23 -16.69
N SER A 375 43.33 40.90 -17.72
CA SER A 375 44.57 41.69 -17.73
C SER A 375 44.32 43.19 -17.70
#